data_AF-A0A3D5Q9V9-F1
#
_entry.id   AF-A0A3D5Q9V9-F1
#
_cell.length_a   1.000
_cell.length_b   1.000
_cell.length_c   1.000
_cell.angle_alpha   90.00
_cell.angle_beta   90.00
_cell.angle_gamma   90.00
#
_symmetry.space_group_name_H-M   'P 1'
#
loop_
_entity.id
_entity.type
_entity.pdbx_description
1 polymer ?
#
loop_
_entity_poly.entity_id
_entity_poly.type
_entity_poly.pdbx_seq_one_letter_code
_entity_poly.pdbx_strand_id
1 'polypeptide(L)'
;YTFRFDKNAKRLNKSASVLCMPEIPEDIQMKAVHALIDTDRLWFPVQQGASLYIRPFVFGTQDSLGVFPSSSYTFAVILSPSGPYYPQGFNSPIKLLITKKFHRAVPGGTGHVKASGNYAASLQAGE
;
A
#
# COMPACT_ATOMS: atom_id res chain seq x y z
N TYR A 1 13.78 12.67 -1.48
CA TYR A 1 13.35 11.68 -2.49
C TYR A 1 11.97 11.11 -2.21
N THR A 2 11.56 10.95 -0.95
CA THR A 2 10.21 10.46 -0.60
C THR A 2 9.27 11.62 -0.26
N PHE A 3 7.97 11.46 -0.48
CA PHE A 3 6.95 12.46 -0.16
C PHE A 3 6.14 12.01 1.07
N ARG A 4 6.26 12.77 2.18
CA ARG A 4 5.52 12.54 3.44
C ARG A 4 5.54 11.06 3.89
N PHE A 5 6.71 10.43 3.80
CA PHE A 5 6.83 9.00 4.10
C PHE A 5 6.53 8.69 5.58
N ASP A 6 6.79 9.64 6.49
CA ASP A 6 6.37 9.60 7.89
C ASP A 6 4.86 9.30 8.06
N LYS A 7 4.02 9.90 7.21
CA LYS A 7 2.56 9.66 7.25
C LYS A 7 2.20 8.27 6.76
N ASN A 8 2.98 7.72 5.83
CA ASN A 8 2.77 6.37 5.33
C ASN A 8 3.19 5.32 6.37
N ALA A 9 4.31 5.54 7.07
CA ALA A 9 4.77 4.68 8.17
C ALA A 9 3.75 4.65 9.33
N LYS A 10 3.27 5.83 9.75
CA LYS A 10 2.16 5.96 10.72
C LYS A 10 0.92 5.19 10.31
N ARG A 11 0.54 5.30 9.03
CA ARG A 11 -0.64 4.61 8.49
C ARG A 11 -0.44 3.09 8.42
N LEU A 12 0.78 2.62 8.19
CA LEU A 12 1.10 1.19 8.22
C LEU A 12 0.86 0.63 9.63
N ASN A 13 1.38 1.27 10.68
CA ASN A 13 1.14 0.85 12.07
C ASN A 13 -0.34 0.96 12.46
N LYS A 14 -1.04 2.01 12.02
CA LYS A 14 -2.49 2.09 12.24
C LYS A 14 -3.25 0.94 11.59
N SER A 15 -2.80 0.49 10.41
CA SER A 15 -3.37 -0.68 9.73
C SER A 15 -3.01 -1.98 10.45
N ALA A 16 -1.77 -2.11 10.92
CA ALA A 16 -1.29 -3.26 11.68
C ALA A 16 -2.11 -3.47 12.96
N SER A 17 -2.34 -2.40 13.74
CA SER A 17 -3.15 -2.44 14.97
C SER A 17 -4.58 -2.97 14.73
N VAL A 18 -5.26 -2.51 13.68
CA VAL A 18 -6.62 -2.99 13.33
C VAL A 18 -6.64 -4.45 12.86
N LEU A 19 -5.54 -4.92 12.28
CA LEU A 19 -5.39 -6.30 11.78
C LEU A 19 -4.68 -7.22 12.78
N CYS A 20 -4.53 -6.80 14.04
CA CYS A 20 -3.86 -7.56 15.10
C CYS A 20 -2.40 -7.95 14.76
N MET A 21 -1.72 -7.12 13.97
CA MET A 21 -0.30 -7.29 13.63
C MET A 21 0.58 -6.44 14.56
N PRO A 22 1.82 -6.85 14.84
CA PRO A 22 2.75 -6.03 15.62
C PRO A 22 3.06 -4.71 14.91
N GLU A 23 3.27 -3.66 15.70
CA GLU A 23 3.77 -2.39 15.18
C GLU A 23 5.25 -2.51 14.82
N ILE A 24 5.64 -1.85 13.73
CA ILE A 24 7.04 -1.74 13.32
C ILE A 24 7.48 -0.32 13.63
N PRO A 25 8.56 -0.09 14.41
CA PRO A 25 9.04 1.25 14.68
C PRO A 25 9.19 2.06 13.39
N GLU A 26 8.63 3.28 13.37
CA GLU A 26 8.59 4.08 12.14
C GLU A 26 9.99 4.32 11.59
N ASP A 27 11.00 4.51 12.44
CA ASP A 27 12.38 4.70 12.02
C ASP A 27 12.96 3.47 11.31
N ILE A 28 12.58 2.26 11.72
CA ILE A 28 12.96 1.01 11.05
C ILE A 28 12.32 0.92 9.66
N GLN A 29 11.03 1.28 9.54
CA GLN A 29 10.36 1.35 8.23
C GLN A 29 11.06 2.35 7.29
N MET A 30 11.42 3.53 7.82
CA MET A 30 12.15 4.58 7.07
C MET A 30 13.53 4.09 6.63
N LYS A 31 14.29 3.47 7.52
CA LYS A 31 15.62 2.91 7.22
C LYS A 31 15.55 1.85 6.14
N ALA A 32 14.62 0.90 6.23
CA ALA A 32 14.45 -0.16 5.24
C ALA A 32 14.15 0.40 3.83
N VAL A 33 13.24 1.37 3.74
CA VAL A 33 12.92 2.03 2.46
C VAL A 33 14.10 2.80 1.90
N HIS A 34 14.81 3.57 2.73
CA HIS A 34 15.96 4.34 2.26
C HIS A 34 17.12 3.44 1.83
N ALA A 35 17.37 2.34 2.53
CA ALA A 35 18.39 1.37 2.14
C ALA A 35 18.09 0.74 0.77
N LEU A 36 16.83 0.36 0.53
CA LEU A 36 16.43 -0.20 -0.77
C LEU A 36 16.50 0.84 -1.90
N ILE A 37 16.07 2.08 -1.65
CA ILE A 37 16.20 3.19 -2.62
C ILE A 37 17.67 3.43 -2.99
N ASP A 38 18.57 3.41 -2.01
CA ASP A 38 20.00 3.62 -2.27
C ASP A 38 20.60 2.47 -3.08
N THR A 39 20.19 1.23 -2.77
CA THR A 39 20.62 0.02 -3.49
C THR A 39 20.16 0.07 -4.95
N ASP A 40 18.90 0.42 -5.20
CA ASP A 40 18.28 0.43 -6.53
C ASP A 40 18.30 1.81 -7.20
N ARG A 41 19.15 2.73 -6.76
CA ARG A 41 19.17 4.13 -7.24
C ARG A 41 19.31 4.28 -8.75
N LEU A 42 19.91 3.29 -9.42
CA LEU A 42 20.08 3.25 -10.88
C LEU A 42 18.79 2.90 -11.64
N TRP A 43 17.80 2.34 -10.98
CA TRP A 43 16.48 2.02 -11.56
C TRP A 43 15.51 3.21 -11.54
N PHE A 44 15.95 4.38 -11.07
CA PHE A 44 15.12 5.57 -11.05
C PHE A 44 14.76 6.04 -12.47
N PRO A 45 13.47 6.26 -12.76
CA PRO A 45 13.07 6.75 -14.07
C PRO A 45 13.52 8.20 -14.26
N VAL A 46 14.15 8.48 -15.41
CA VAL A 46 14.63 9.82 -15.79
C VAL A 46 13.57 10.66 -16.53
N GLN A 47 12.47 10.03 -16.95
CA GLN A 47 11.39 10.69 -17.66
C GLN A 47 10.69 11.73 -16.76
N GLN A 48 10.44 12.92 -17.30
CA GLN A 48 9.68 13.94 -16.58
C GLN A 48 8.29 13.42 -16.18
N GLY A 49 7.93 13.64 -14.91
CA GLY A 49 6.64 13.21 -14.35
C GLY A 49 6.58 11.71 -14.00
N ALA A 50 7.64 10.94 -14.25
CA ALA A 50 7.76 9.59 -13.72
C ALA A 50 8.13 9.61 -12.23
N SER A 51 7.90 8.50 -11.56
CA SER A 51 8.22 8.31 -10.14
C SER A 51 8.61 6.87 -9.85
N LEU A 52 9.25 6.65 -8.71
CA LEU A 52 9.48 5.31 -8.19
C LEU A 52 8.42 4.99 -7.13
N TYR A 53 7.56 4.03 -7.43
CA TYR A 53 6.54 3.60 -6.49
C TYR A 53 7.14 2.69 -5.44
N ILE A 54 6.97 3.07 -4.16
CA ILE A 54 7.48 2.34 -3.00
C ILE A 54 6.31 1.60 -2.35
N ARG A 55 6.44 0.28 -2.17
CA ARG A 55 5.41 -0.56 -1.56
C ARG A 55 5.97 -1.30 -0.34
N PRO A 56 5.89 -0.70 0.86
CA PRO A 56 6.02 -1.42 2.11
C PRO A 56 4.75 -2.25 2.39
N PHE A 57 4.89 -3.47 2.88
CA PHE A 57 3.78 -4.33 3.26
C PHE A 57 4.17 -5.33 4.35
N VAL A 58 3.17 -5.81 5.09
CA VAL A 58 3.32 -6.79 6.17
C VAL A 58 2.32 -7.93 5.93
N PHE A 59 2.74 -9.17 6.15
CA PHE A 59 1.87 -10.34 6.06
C PHE A 59 2.26 -11.40 7.09
N GLY A 60 1.26 -12.13 7.58
CA GLY A 60 1.47 -13.25 8.50
C GLY A 60 2.12 -14.44 7.80
N THR A 61 3.04 -15.11 8.48
CA THR A 61 3.84 -16.22 7.94
C THR A 61 3.79 -17.47 8.80
N GLN A 62 2.93 -17.51 9.82
CA GLN A 62 2.79 -18.68 10.67
C GLN A 62 2.24 -19.85 9.84
N ASP A 63 2.87 -21.01 10.00
CA ASP A 63 2.37 -22.27 9.45
C ASP A 63 1.19 -22.77 10.29
N SER A 64 0.00 -22.23 9.99
CA SER A 64 -1.24 -22.65 10.60
C SER A 64 -2.43 -22.36 9.69
N LEU A 65 -3.43 -23.24 9.76
CA LEU A 65 -4.71 -23.07 9.08
C LEU A 65 -5.77 -22.38 9.96
N GLY A 66 -5.48 -22.17 11.25
CA GLY A 66 -6.41 -21.56 12.18
C GLY A 66 -6.61 -20.06 11.93
N VAL A 67 -7.79 -19.56 12.30
CA VAL A 67 -8.13 -18.13 12.15
C VAL A 67 -7.88 -17.41 13.46
N PHE A 68 -6.64 -16.95 13.63
CA PHE A 68 -6.20 -16.14 14.77
C PHE A 68 -5.02 -15.26 14.34
N PRO A 69 -4.64 -14.22 15.12
CA PRO A 69 -3.46 -13.42 14.83
C PRO A 69 -2.21 -14.29 14.71
N SER A 70 -1.44 -14.08 13.64
CA SER A 70 -0.24 -14.87 13.37
C SER A 70 0.81 -14.68 14.47
N SER A 71 1.55 -15.73 14.80
CA SER A 71 2.71 -15.65 15.70
C SER A 71 3.98 -15.15 15.01
N SER A 72 3.99 -15.13 13.67
CA SER A 72 5.11 -14.61 12.87
C SER A 72 4.63 -13.73 11.72
N TYR A 73 5.38 -12.68 11.41
CA TYR A 73 5.07 -11.73 10.35
C TYR A 73 6.33 -11.37 9.58
N THR A 74 6.19 -11.13 8.28
CA THR A 74 7.24 -10.56 7.44
C THR A 74 6.89 -9.14 7.05
N PHE A 75 7.82 -8.20 7.27
CA PHE A 75 7.81 -6.88 6.67
C PHE A 75 8.71 -6.87 5.45
N ALA A 76 8.20 -6.42 4.32
CA ALA A 76 8.95 -6.33 3.08
C ALA A 76 8.67 -5.00 2.36
N VAL A 77 9.63 -4.58 1.54
CA VAL A 77 9.51 -3.40 0.68
C VAL A 77 9.87 -3.81 -0.74
N ILE A 78 9.07 -3.40 -1.71
CA ILE A 78 9.39 -3.50 -3.13
C ILE A 78 9.32 -2.12 -3.80
N LEU A 79 10.10 -1.94 -4.85
CA LEU A 79 10.12 -0.74 -5.69
C LEU A 79 9.60 -1.08 -7.09
N SER A 80 8.92 -0.12 -7.73
CA SER A 80 8.39 -0.28 -9.08
C SER A 80 8.42 1.05 -9.82
N PRO A 81 9.18 1.19 -10.92
CA PRO A 81 9.14 2.40 -11.74
C PRO A 81 7.74 2.65 -12.28
N SER A 82 7.26 3.89 -12.20
CA SER A 82 5.92 4.29 -12.65
C SER A 82 6.04 5.51 -13.57
N GLY A 83 5.46 5.41 -14.77
CA GLY A 83 5.40 6.52 -15.72
C GLY A 83 4.44 7.63 -15.29
N PRO A 84 4.41 8.74 -16.05
CA PRO A 84 3.46 9.82 -15.80
C PRO A 84 2.01 9.34 -15.99
N TYR A 85 1.13 9.68 -15.04
CA TYR A 85 -0.30 9.35 -15.11
C TYR A 85 -1.03 10.14 -16.21
N TYR A 86 -0.57 11.36 -16.52
CA TYR A 86 -1.18 12.26 -17.51
C TYR A 86 -0.11 12.77 -18.49
N PRO A 87 0.44 11.91 -19.36
CA PRO A 87 1.55 12.28 -20.26
C PRO A 87 1.18 13.39 -21.25
N GLN A 88 -0.11 13.51 -21.60
CA GLN A 88 -0.62 14.55 -22.51
C GLN A 88 -1.45 15.63 -21.79
N GLY A 89 -1.32 15.73 -20.46
CA GLY A 89 -2.14 16.64 -19.63
C GLY A 89 -3.51 16.06 -19.26
N PHE A 90 -4.34 16.87 -18.60
CA PHE A 90 -5.63 16.47 -18.01
C PHE A 90 -6.80 16.43 -19.02
N ASN A 91 -6.52 16.03 -20.26
CA ASN A 91 -7.46 16.17 -21.38
C ASN A 91 -8.43 14.98 -21.52
N SER A 92 -8.27 13.94 -20.70
CA SER A 92 -9.11 12.73 -20.76
C SER A 92 -9.84 12.52 -19.43
N PRO A 93 -11.16 12.74 -19.38
CA PRO A 93 -11.94 12.48 -18.18
C PRO A 93 -12.13 10.98 -17.94
N ILE A 94 -12.28 10.60 -16.67
CA ILE A 94 -12.68 9.24 -16.30
C ILE A 94 -14.20 9.13 -16.22
N LYS A 95 -14.76 7.97 -16.61
CA LYS A 95 -16.18 7.65 -16.40
C LYS A 95 -16.33 6.93 -15.06
N LEU A 96 -17.37 7.29 -14.31
CA LEU A 96 -17.64 6.73 -12.98
C LEU A 96 -18.95 5.95 -12.99
N LEU A 97 -18.94 4.75 -12.43
CA LEU A 97 -20.13 3.97 -12.14
C LEU A 97 -20.65 4.32 -10.74
N ILE A 98 -21.92 4.71 -10.64
CA ILE A 98 -22.61 4.92 -9.36
C ILE A 98 -23.60 3.77 -9.19
N THR A 99 -23.44 3.00 -8.11
CA THR A 99 -24.25 1.80 -7.87
C THR A 99 -24.52 1.62 -6.38
N LYS A 100 -25.66 1.01 -6.07
CA LYS A 100 -26.03 0.56 -4.71
C LYS A 100 -25.78 -0.94 -4.50
N LYS A 101 -25.33 -1.66 -5.52
CA LYS A 101 -25.13 -3.12 -5.48
C LYS A 101 -23.84 -3.51 -4.75
N PHE A 102 -22.78 -2.73 -4.93
CA PHE A 102 -21.44 -3.03 -4.40
C PHE A 102 -21.06 -2.02 -3.32
N HIS A 103 -20.58 -2.51 -2.18
CA HIS A 103 -20.21 -1.69 -1.03
C HIS A 103 -18.71 -1.82 -0.73
N ARG A 104 -17.98 -0.71 -0.78
CA ARG A 104 -16.51 -0.70 -0.55
C ARG A 104 -16.13 -0.81 0.93
N ALA A 105 -16.93 -0.20 1.80
CA ALA A 105 -16.66 -0.10 3.24
C ALA A 105 -17.97 0.10 4.01
N VAL A 106 -17.98 -0.31 5.27
CA VAL A 106 -19.13 -0.18 6.18
C VAL A 106 -18.66 0.33 7.55
N PRO A 107 -19.54 0.98 8.34
CA PRO A 107 -19.24 1.31 9.74
C PRO A 107 -18.79 0.07 10.53
N GLY A 108 -17.75 0.23 11.36
CA GLY A 108 -17.13 -0.89 12.08
C GLY A 108 -16.23 -1.80 11.25
N GLY A 109 -16.21 -1.66 9.92
CA GLY A 109 -15.33 -2.42 9.04
C GLY A 109 -13.90 -1.86 8.95
N THR A 110 -13.08 -2.52 8.15
CA THR A 110 -11.66 -2.20 7.94
C THR A 110 -11.41 -1.13 6.88
N GLY A 111 -12.44 -0.50 6.33
CA GLY A 111 -12.34 0.42 5.18
C GLY A 111 -11.55 1.72 5.41
N HIS A 112 -11.19 2.01 6.66
CA HIS A 112 -10.38 3.16 7.08
C HIS A 112 -8.87 2.85 7.20
N VAL A 113 -8.48 1.57 7.09
CA VAL A 113 -7.09 1.12 7.07
C VAL A 113 -6.72 0.52 5.71
N LYS A 114 -5.42 0.35 5.44
CA LYS A 114 -4.92 -0.16 4.16
C LYS A 114 -4.81 -1.69 4.16
N ALA A 115 -5.91 -2.37 4.46
CA ALA A 115 -6.01 -3.83 4.45
C ALA A 115 -6.22 -4.38 3.04
N SER A 116 -5.60 -5.52 2.70
CA SER A 116 -5.70 -6.17 1.38
C SER A 116 -7.15 -6.54 1.02
N GLY A 117 -7.92 -7.05 1.98
CA GLY A 117 -9.33 -7.44 1.78
C GLY A 117 -10.22 -6.32 1.25
N ASN A 118 -9.94 -5.06 1.62
CA ASN A 118 -10.68 -3.89 1.11
C ASN A 118 -10.56 -3.72 -0.41
N TYR A 119 -9.42 -4.12 -0.98
CA TYR A 119 -9.16 -4.03 -2.42
C TYR A 119 -9.76 -5.23 -3.15
N ALA A 120 -9.59 -6.44 -2.62
CA ALA A 120 -10.18 -7.65 -3.18
C ALA A 120 -11.71 -7.51 -3.35
N ALA A 121 -12.39 -6.99 -2.33
CA ALA A 121 -13.85 -6.76 -2.38
C ALA A 121 -14.29 -5.71 -3.42
N SER A 122 -13.37 -4.88 -3.94
CA SER A 122 -13.70 -3.80 -4.88
C SER A 122 -13.62 -4.19 -6.35
N LEU A 123 -12.92 -5.28 -6.70
CA LEU A 123 -12.60 -5.63 -8.09
C LEU A 123 -13.86 -5.93 -8.91
N GLN A 124 -14.79 -6.72 -8.36
CA GLN A 124 -16.02 -7.14 -9.06
C GLN A 124 -16.91 -5.98 -9.52
N ALA A 125 -16.80 -4.79 -8.92
CA ALA A 125 -17.56 -3.62 -9.35
C ALA A 125 -16.96 -2.93 -10.59
N GLY A 126 -15.70 -3.21 -10.91
CA GLY A 126 -14.99 -2.69 -12.08
C GLY A 126 -15.01 -3.62 -13.29
N GLU A 127 -15.39 -4.89 -13.09
CA GLU A 127 -15.66 -5.87 -14.15
C GLU A 127 -17.13 -5.80 -14.61
#